data_AF-A0A1U7VA71-F1
#
_entry.id   AF-A0A1U7VA71-F1
#
_cell.length_a   1.000
_cell.length_b   1.000
_cell.length_c   1.000
_cell.angle_alpha   90.00
_cell.angle_beta   90.00
_cell.angle_gamma   90.00
#
_symmetry.space_group_name_H-M   'P 1'
#
loop_
_entity.id
_entity.type
_entity.pdbx_description
1 polymer ?
#
loop_
_entity_poly.entity_id
_entity_poly.type
_entity_poly.pdbx_seq_one_letter_code
_entity_poly.pdbx_strand_id
1 'polypeptide(L)'
;MEKSYCYCLNLQLQLTLHCLIDATDERMQQKMEEMEERMEQRMLEKFNAQKDAMEQEITVNVVARLQRLNPDLQLDPNMLMFSARASGEVFSTQQAAIQLINRPTACSYNQGGVDQEMEDGGNEDLEGQ
;
A
#
# COMPACT_ATOMS: atom_id res chain seq x y z
N MET A 1 -24.83 29.91 -46.51
CA MET A 1 -23.46 29.38 -46.29
C MET A 1 -22.83 30.02 -45.05
N GLU A 2 -22.88 31.35 -44.90
CA GLU A 2 -22.28 32.10 -43.77
C GLU A 2 -22.76 31.68 -42.38
N LYS A 3 -24.07 31.46 -42.19
CA LYS A 3 -24.60 31.03 -40.88
C LYS A 3 -24.00 29.71 -40.42
N SER A 4 -23.82 28.75 -41.33
CA SER A 4 -23.20 27.45 -41.04
C SER A 4 -21.75 27.62 -40.59
N TYR A 5 -21.00 28.52 -41.24
CA TYR A 5 -19.62 28.82 -40.85
C TYR A 5 -19.55 29.43 -39.45
N CYS A 6 -20.45 30.35 -39.11
CA CYS A 6 -20.52 30.92 -37.76
C CYS A 6 -20.78 29.86 -36.68
N TYR A 7 -21.68 28.89 -36.92
CA TYR A 7 -21.92 27.79 -35.99
C TYR A 7 -20.70 26.88 -35.83
N CYS A 8 -20.04 26.52 -36.93
CA CYS A 8 -18.83 25.70 -36.86
C CYS A 8 -17.68 26.40 -36.11
N LEU A 9 -17.49 27.70 -36.34
CA LEU A 9 -16.46 28.48 -35.63
C LEU A 9 -16.76 28.58 -34.12
N ASN A 10 -18.02 28.79 -33.75
CA ASN A 10 -18.43 28.89 -32.35
C ASN A 10 -18.25 27.55 -31.62
N LEU A 11 -18.64 26.44 -32.25
CA LEU A 11 -18.44 25.10 -31.70
C LEU A 11 -16.93 24.78 -31.55
N GLN A 12 -16.11 25.07 -32.56
CA GLN A 12 -14.65 24.89 -32.50
C GLN A 12 -14.02 25.71 -31.36
N LEU A 13 -14.45 26.96 -31.18
CA LEU A 13 -13.97 27.83 -30.10
C LEU A 13 -14.35 27.26 -28.73
N GLN A 14 -15.58 26.78 -28.57
CA GLN A 14 -16.05 26.19 -27.31
C GLN A 14 -15.29 24.90 -26.97
N LEU A 15 -15.08 24.00 -27.95
CA LEU A 15 -14.26 22.80 -27.78
C LEU A 15 -12.82 23.16 -27.38
N THR A 16 -12.22 24.16 -28.05
CA THR A 16 -10.85 24.60 -27.76
C THR A 16 -10.72 25.16 -26.34
N LEU A 17 -11.72 25.93 -25.89
CA LEU A 17 -11.75 26.46 -24.53
C LEU A 17 -11.89 25.35 -23.48
N HIS A 18 -12.74 24.36 -23.73
CA HIS A 18 -12.91 23.21 -22.83
C HIS A 18 -11.60 22.43 -22.68
N CYS A 19 -10.95 22.05 -23.79
CA CYS A 19 -9.67 21.34 -23.74
C CYS A 19 -8.56 22.12 -23.02
N LEU A 20 -8.56 23.45 -23.12
CA LEU A 20 -7.59 24.29 -22.41
C LEU A 20 -7.84 24.30 -20.91
N ILE A 21 -9.11 24.35 -20.49
CA ILE A 21 -9.49 24.28 -19.08
C ILE A 21 -9.09 22.92 -18.51
N ASP A 22 -9.44 21.83 -19.18
CA ASP A 22 -9.09 20.46 -18.75
C ASP A 22 -7.56 20.30 -18.62
N ALA A 23 -6.80 20.71 -19.64
CA ALA A 23 -5.34 20.64 -19.62
C ALA A 23 -4.71 21.50 -18.51
N THR A 24 -5.37 22.61 -18.13
CA THR A 24 -4.92 23.46 -17.03
C THR A 24 -5.23 22.80 -15.68
N ASP A 25 -6.39 22.17 -15.55
CA ASP A 25 -6.82 21.47 -14.34
C ASP A 25 -5.95 20.23 -14.08
N GLU A 26 -5.72 19.39 -15.09
CA GLU A 26 -4.82 18.24 -15.03
C GLU A 26 -3.42 18.65 -14.57
N ARG A 27 -2.89 19.77 -15.10
CA ARG A 27 -1.58 20.28 -14.71
C ARG A 27 -1.56 20.79 -13.26
N MET A 28 -2.65 21.37 -12.78
CA MET A 28 -2.76 21.83 -11.39
C MET A 28 -2.88 20.64 -10.44
N GLN A 29 -3.69 19.65 -10.79
CA GLN A 29 -3.84 18.41 -10.04
C GLN A 29 -2.51 17.66 -9.93
N GLN A 30 -1.81 17.48 -11.05
CA GLN A 30 -0.49 16.83 -11.05
C GLN A 30 0.51 17.52 -10.10
N LYS A 31 0.52 18.86 -10.06
CA LYS A 31 1.41 19.61 -9.15
C LYS A 31 1.02 19.46 -7.69
N MET A 32 -0.27 19.28 -7.40
CA MET A 32 -0.76 19.04 -6.04
C MET A 32 -0.32 17.67 -5.57
N GLU A 33 -0.51 16.65 -6.39
CA GLU A 33 -0.09 15.26 -6.13
C GLU A 33 1.43 15.19 -5.93
N GLU A 34 2.24 15.80 -6.80
CA GLU A 34 3.71 15.84 -6.66
C GLU A 34 4.14 16.51 -5.32
N MET A 35 3.43 17.56 -4.92
CA MET A 35 3.73 18.24 -3.66
C MET A 35 3.37 17.39 -2.44
N GLU A 36 2.25 16.67 -2.51
CA GLU A 36 1.79 15.74 -1.47
C GLU A 36 2.76 14.58 -1.31
N GLU A 37 3.11 13.88 -2.41
CA GLU A 37 4.10 12.80 -2.39
C GLU A 37 5.43 13.27 -1.81
N ARG A 38 5.89 14.46 -2.20
CA ARG A 38 7.14 15.02 -1.67
C ARG A 38 7.03 15.39 -0.19
N MET A 39 5.85 15.79 0.29
CA MET A 39 5.63 16.07 1.71
C MET A 39 5.64 14.77 2.51
N GLU A 40 4.91 13.75 2.05
CA GLU A 40 4.87 12.42 2.67
C GLU A 40 6.27 11.80 2.74
N GLN A 41 7.03 11.85 1.65
CA GLN A 41 8.40 11.37 1.63
C GLN A 41 9.26 12.05 2.70
N ARG A 42 9.23 13.39 2.77
CA ARG A 42 10.00 14.13 3.78
C ARG A 42 9.54 13.82 5.21
N MET A 43 8.25 13.59 5.41
CA MET A 43 7.71 13.21 6.72
C MET A 43 8.23 11.84 7.14
N LEU A 44 8.18 10.87 6.23
CA LEU A 44 8.68 9.52 6.47
C LEU A 44 10.19 9.49 6.72
N GLU A 45 10.96 10.24 5.93
CA GLU A 45 12.42 10.38 6.12
C GLU A 45 12.75 10.95 7.50
N LYS A 46 12.06 12.02 7.93
CA LYS A 46 12.25 12.60 9.27
C LYS A 46 11.85 11.65 10.38
N PHE A 47 10.74 10.94 10.22
CA PHE A 47 10.28 9.95 11.18
C PHE A 47 11.30 8.82 11.34
N ASN A 48 11.79 8.27 10.22
CA ASN A 48 12.80 7.21 10.24
C ASN A 48 14.11 7.70 10.87
N ALA A 49 14.59 8.90 10.52
CA ALA A 49 15.79 9.46 11.12
C ALA A 49 15.64 9.65 12.65
N GLN A 50 14.46 10.10 13.10
CA GLN A 50 14.18 10.23 14.54
C GLN A 50 14.10 8.87 15.23
N LYS A 51 13.46 7.89 14.60
CA LYS A 51 13.37 6.51 15.08
C LYS A 51 14.76 5.90 15.23
N ASP A 52 15.61 6.04 14.22
CA ASP A 52 16.98 5.51 14.24
C ASP A 52 17.82 6.18 15.34
N ALA A 53 17.68 7.51 15.53
CA ALA A 53 18.34 8.22 16.61
C ALA A 53 17.89 7.73 18.00
N MET A 54 16.59 7.51 18.16
CA MET A 54 16.02 6.98 19.41
C MET A 54 16.47 5.55 19.68
N GLU A 55 16.48 4.68 18.66
CA GLU A 55 16.99 3.30 18.77
C GLU A 55 18.47 3.29 19.19
N GLN A 56 19.29 4.17 18.61
CA GLN A 56 20.70 4.30 18.98
C GLN A 56 20.87 4.78 20.43
N GLU A 57 20.12 5.81 20.85
CA GLU A 57 20.19 6.34 22.21
C GLU A 57 19.82 5.28 23.25
N ILE A 58 18.73 4.54 23.02
CA ILE A 58 18.31 3.43 23.88
C ILE A 58 19.40 2.36 23.94
N THR A 59 19.94 1.96 22.79
CA THR A 59 20.99 0.95 22.70
C THR A 59 22.21 1.34 23.54
N VAL A 60 22.72 2.56 23.36
CA VAL A 60 23.87 3.07 24.12
C VAL A 60 23.58 3.09 25.62
N ASN A 61 22.39 3.55 26.03
CA ASN A 61 22.02 3.61 27.45
C ASN A 61 21.90 2.21 28.08
N VAL A 62 21.28 1.25 27.39
CA VAL A 62 21.15 -0.14 27.86
C VAL A 62 22.53 -0.79 27.96
N VAL A 63 23.36 -0.68 26.92
CA VAL A 63 24.74 -1.22 26.92
C VAL A 63 25.54 -0.65 28.08
N ALA A 64 25.51 0.67 28.27
CA ALA A 64 26.23 1.32 29.36
C ALA A 64 25.75 0.85 30.74
N ARG A 65 24.43 0.61 30.91
CA ARG A 65 23.88 0.06 32.16
C ARG A 65 24.34 -1.37 32.39
N LEU A 66 24.33 -2.21 31.37
CA LEU A 66 24.76 -3.61 31.45
C LEU A 66 26.26 -3.72 31.77
N GLN A 67 27.10 -2.93 31.11
CA GLN A 67 28.55 -2.88 31.38
C GLN A 67 28.88 -2.37 32.78
N ARG A 68 28.07 -1.47 33.35
CA ARG A 68 28.23 -1.07 34.76
C ARG A 68 27.91 -2.19 35.74
N LEU A 69 26.96 -3.07 35.41
CA LEU A 69 26.60 -4.22 36.24
C LEU A 69 27.62 -5.36 36.09
N ASN A 70 28.19 -5.52 34.90
CA ASN A 70 29.21 -6.51 34.60
C ASN A 70 30.29 -5.88 33.69
N PRO A 71 31.41 -5.41 34.27
CA PRO A 71 32.49 -4.75 33.52
C PRO A 71 33.16 -5.64 32.46
N ASP A 72 33.16 -6.96 32.67
CA ASP A 72 33.76 -7.92 31.73
C ASP A 72 32.79 -8.34 30.61
N LEU A 73 31.58 -7.78 30.59
CA LEU A 73 30.57 -8.06 29.58
C LEU A 73 31.01 -7.50 28.22
N GLN A 74 31.30 -8.42 27.31
CA GLN A 74 31.50 -8.13 25.90
C GLN A 74 30.21 -8.40 25.14
N LEU A 75 29.71 -7.38 24.43
CA LEU A 75 28.52 -7.49 23.60
C LEU A 75 28.96 -7.52 22.13
N ASP A 76 28.48 -8.51 21.39
CA ASP A 76 28.71 -8.58 19.94
C ASP A 76 28.02 -7.39 19.26
N PRO A 77 28.75 -6.55 18.50
CA PRO A 77 28.16 -5.45 17.74
C PRO A 77 27.00 -5.88 16.82
N ASN A 78 26.99 -7.12 16.31
CA ASN A 78 25.91 -7.63 15.47
C ASN A 78 24.61 -7.87 16.25
N MET A 79 24.70 -8.21 17.53
CA MET A 79 23.52 -8.35 18.41
C MET A 79 22.93 -6.99 18.79
N LEU A 80 23.72 -5.92 18.72
CA LEU A 80 23.30 -4.55 19.00
C LEU A 80 22.67 -3.84 17.80
N MET A 81 22.74 -4.44 16.60
CA MET A 81 22.00 -3.95 15.44
C MET A 81 20.54 -4.44 15.53
N PHE A 82 19.68 -3.65 16.17
CA PHE A 82 18.25 -3.98 16.26
C PHE A 82 17.53 -3.90 14.90
N SER A 83 18.12 -3.24 13.89
CA SER A 83 17.40 -2.94 12.65
C SER A 83 18.27 -2.50 11.46
N ALA A 84 19.56 -2.87 11.33
CA ALA A 84 20.30 -2.47 10.13
C ALA A 84 19.95 -3.31 8.89
N ARG A 85 19.61 -4.61 9.04
CA ARG A 85 19.33 -5.55 7.94
C ARG A 85 18.48 -6.77 8.34
N ALA A 86 17.33 -6.57 8.98
CA ALA A 86 16.25 -7.58 8.82
C ALA A 86 15.62 -7.52 7.40
N SER A 87 16.17 -6.67 6.53
CA SER A 87 15.93 -6.62 5.09
C SER A 87 17.11 -7.31 4.39
N GLY A 88 16.91 -8.51 3.83
CA GLY A 88 17.85 -9.02 2.83
C GLY A 88 17.91 -10.52 2.58
N GLU A 89 18.09 -11.39 3.58
CA GLU A 89 18.51 -12.78 3.29
C GLU A 89 17.98 -13.82 4.30
N VAL A 90 16.67 -13.92 4.49
CA VAL A 90 16.04 -15.19 4.95
C VAL A 90 14.75 -15.54 4.18
N PHE A 91 14.32 -14.75 3.19
CA PHE A 91 13.25 -15.15 2.27
C PHE A 91 13.83 -15.64 0.93
N SER A 92 14.67 -16.68 0.95
CA SER A 92 15.13 -17.35 -0.28
C SER A 92 14.85 -18.86 -0.30
N THR A 93 14.07 -19.39 0.64
CA THR A 93 13.66 -20.81 0.62
C THR A 93 12.16 -21.06 0.76
N GLN A 94 11.29 -20.04 0.67
CA GLN A 94 9.83 -20.26 0.64
C GLN A 94 9.09 -19.67 -0.57
N GLN A 95 9.80 -19.09 -1.54
CA GLN A 95 9.16 -18.55 -2.74
C GLN A 95 9.03 -19.57 -3.89
N ALA A 96 8.92 -20.86 -3.57
CA ALA A 96 8.63 -21.92 -4.54
C ALA A 96 7.12 -22.25 -4.65
N ALA A 97 6.25 -21.58 -3.90
CA ALA A 97 4.83 -21.96 -3.83
C ALA A 97 3.82 -20.85 -4.12
N ILE A 98 4.24 -19.70 -4.68
CA ILE A 98 3.27 -18.78 -5.28
C ILE A 98 3.12 -19.19 -6.74
N GLN A 99 2.40 -20.30 -6.95
CA GLN A 99 2.00 -20.74 -8.27
C GLN A 99 1.08 -19.68 -8.87
N LEU A 100 1.64 -18.90 -9.77
CA LEU A 100 0.95 -18.23 -10.86
C LEU A 100 0.11 -19.26 -11.62
N ILE A 101 -1.14 -19.46 -11.20
CA ILE A 101 -2.17 -20.11 -12.02
C ILE A 101 -3.25 -19.08 -12.34
N ASN A 102 -2.82 -17.91 -12.81
CA ASN A 102 -3.59 -17.19 -13.81
C ASN A 102 -3.46 -18.00 -15.12
N ARG A 103 -4.24 -19.07 -15.25
CA ARG A 103 -4.41 -19.78 -16.52
C ARG A 103 -5.76 -19.39 -17.12
N PRO A 104 -5.81 -18.42 -18.06
CA PRO A 104 -7.02 -18.17 -18.82
C PRO A 104 -7.02 -19.08 -20.06
N THR A 105 -7.93 -20.06 -20.16
CA THR A 105 -8.29 -20.63 -21.47
C THR A 105 -9.65 -21.39 -21.49
N ALA A 106 -10.50 -20.92 -22.41
CA ALA A 106 -11.53 -21.61 -23.20
C ALA A 106 -12.93 -21.97 -22.63
N CYS A 107 -13.94 -21.42 -23.34
CA CYS A 107 -15.37 -21.72 -23.41
C CYS A 107 -15.78 -23.20 -23.29
N SER A 108 -16.94 -23.48 -22.65
CA SER A 108 -17.90 -24.50 -23.14
C SER A 108 -19.27 -24.45 -22.42
N TYR A 109 -20.34 -24.78 -23.16
CA TYR A 109 -21.78 -24.58 -22.95
C TYR A 109 -22.50 -25.68 -22.10
N ASN A 110 -23.56 -25.26 -21.38
CA ASN A 110 -24.77 -25.97 -20.89
C ASN A 110 -24.68 -27.26 -20.02
N GLN A 111 -25.32 -27.21 -18.84
CA GLN A 111 -26.16 -28.24 -18.17
C GLN A 111 -26.32 -27.82 -16.69
N GLY A 112 -27.46 -27.70 -16.03
CA GLY A 112 -28.82 -28.18 -16.27
C GLY A 112 -29.35 -28.83 -14.98
N GLY A 113 -30.31 -28.17 -14.31
CA GLY A 113 -31.18 -28.74 -13.26
C GLY A 113 -30.58 -28.84 -11.85
N VAL A 114 -31.32 -28.75 -10.75
CA VAL A 114 -32.76 -28.58 -10.47
C VAL A 114 -32.88 -28.16 -9.00
N ASP A 115 -33.93 -27.40 -8.69
CA ASP A 115 -34.33 -26.95 -7.35
C ASP A 115 -34.52 -28.11 -6.35
N GLN A 116 -34.12 -27.90 -5.09
CA GLN A 116 -34.81 -28.51 -3.95
C GLN A 116 -34.55 -27.73 -2.65
N GLU A 117 -35.57 -26.98 -2.25
CA GLU A 117 -35.77 -26.51 -0.88
C GLU A 117 -35.99 -27.70 0.05
N MET A 118 -35.34 -27.69 1.21
CA MET A 118 -35.74 -28.46 2.39
C MET A 118 -35.45 -27.56 3.60
N GLU A 119 -36.45 -26.81 4.04
CA GLU A 119 -36.48 -26.28 5.41
C GLU A 119 -36.71 -27.46 6.36
N ASP A 120 -35.83 -27.63 7.34
CA ASP A 120 -36.06 -28.50 8.50
C ASP A 120 -35.85 -27.68 9.76
N GLY A 121 -36.90 -27.60 10.57
CA GLY A 121 -37.03 -26.71 11.70
C GLY A 121 -36.82 -27.41 13.05
N GLY A 122 -36.48 -26.59 14.04
CA GLY A 122 -36.85 -26.77 15.46
C GLY A 122 -36.05 -27.79 16.27
N ASN A 123 -35.28 -27.31 17.26
CA ASN A 123 -35.79 -27.21 18.63
C ASN A 123 -34.79 -26.55 19.61
N GLU A 124 -35.24 -25.44 20.20
CA GLU A 124 -35.41 -25.18 21.65
C GLU A 124 -34.30 -25.54 22.66
N ASP A 125 -33.77 -24.46 23.26
CA ASP A 125 -33.56 -24.18 24.69
C ASP A 125 -32.64 -25.05 25.58
N LEU A 126 -31.74 -24.36 26.30
CA LEU A 126 -31.67 -24.32 27.78
C LEU A 126 -30.42 -23.50 28.20
N GLU A 127 -30.57 -22.18 28.33
CA GLU A 127 -29.57 -21.32 28.99
C GLU A 127 -30.05 -21.03 30.41
N GLY A 128 -29.30 -21.53 31.39
CA GLY A 128 -29.59 -21.37 32.81
C GLY A 128 -28.37 -21.67 33.66
N GLN A 129 -27.58 -20.63 33.92
CA GLN A 129 -27.07 -20.25 35.25
C GLN A 129 -26.24 -18.97 35.17
#